data_AF-A0AAE1QMN2-F1
#
_entry.id   AF-A0AAE1QMN2-F1
#
_cell.length_a   1.000
_cell.length_b   1.000
_cell.length_c   1.000
_cell.angle_alpha   90.00
_cell.angle_beta   90.00
_cell.angle_gamma   90.00
#
_symmetry.space_group_name_H-M   'P 1'
#
loop_
_entity.id
_entity.type
_entity.pdbx_description
1 polymer ?
#
loop_
_entity_poly.entity_id
_entity_poly.type
_entity_poly.pdbx_seq_one_letter_code
_entity_poly.pdbx_strand_id
1 'polypeptide(L)'
;MALVVVVSTISGSPYYCTGSIIKAQWILTAAHCFFDSNGTEADFVEVRGGNAYFQFLTYFTVNTFIIHEDYFKSEHNVGDFGGPVMVFDGTYYKLVGIASYAEPGDCSDYDEYYILYTRVSYYLDWITNNTGGTDCL
;
A
#
# COMPACT_ATOMS: atom_id res chain seq x y z
N MET A 1 16.02 -7.86 -5.68
CA MET A 1 14.85 -6.99 -5.45
C MET A 1 14.16 -7.50 -4.19
N ALA A 2 14.17 -6.70 -3.13
CA ALA A 2 13.50 -7.04 -1.88
C ALA A 2 12.02 -6.69 -2.03
N LEU A 3 11.14 -7.64 -1.68
CA LEU A 3 9.70 -7.47 -1.70
C LEU A 3 9.22 -7.29 -0.26
N VAL A 4 8.44 -6.24 -0.04
CA VAL A 4 7.70 -6.02 1.21
C VAL A 4 6.23 -6.32 0.90
N VAL A 5 5.70 -7.36 1.53
CA VAL A 5 4.30 -7.75 1.40
C VAL A 5 3.59 -7.44 2.70
N VAL A 6 2.50 -6.69 2.61
CA VAL A 6 1.55 -6.47 3.70
C VAL A 6 0.44 -7.50 3.54
N VAL A 7 0.24 -8.32 4.56
CA VAL A 7 -0.81 -9.34 4.58
C VAL A 7 -1.85 -8.93 5.60
N SER A 8 -3.07 -8.70 5.15
CA SER A 8 -4.22 -8.37 5.98
C SER A 8 -5.16 -9.55 6.02
N THR A 9 -5.46 -10.08 7.20
CA THR A 9 -6.45 -11.14 7.38
C THR A 9 -7.78 -10.53 7.81
N ILE A 10 -8.81 -10.73 7.01
CA ILE A 10 -10.17 -10.21 7.25
C ILE A 10 -11.10 -11.41 7.33
N SER A 11 -11.75 -11.62 8.49
CA SER A 11 -12.65 -12.77 8.70
C SER A 11 -12.01 -14.12 8.35
N GLY A 12 -10.72 -14.28 8.65
CA GLY A 12 -9.94 -15.49 8.36
C GLY A 12 -9.44 -15.63 6.91
N SER A 13 -9.73 -14.67 6.03
CA SER A 13 -9.24 -14.64 4.64
C SER A 13 -8.04 -13.70 4.48
N PRO A 14 -6.88 -14.17 3.97
CA PRO A 14 -5.72 -13.31 3.78
C PRO A 14 -5.78 -12.54 2.45
N TYR A 15 -5.49 -11.25 2.52
CA TYR A 15 -5.31 -10.33 1.40
C TYR A 15 -3.85 -9.91 1.34
N TYR A 16 -3.29 -9.88 0.13
CA TYR A 16 -1.87 -9.61 -0.09
C TYR A 16 -1.73 -8.29 -0.85
N CYS A 17 -1.08 -7.33 -0.19
CA CYS A 17 -0.71 -6.06 -0.77
C CYS A 17 0.80 -5.88 -0.77
N THR A 18 1.27 -4.94 -1.56
CA THR A 18 2.67 -4.51 -1.52
C THR A 18 2.79 -3.26 -0.63
N GLY A 19 4.01 -2.92 -0.22
CA GLY A 19 4.25 -1.74 0.60
C GLY A 19 5.66 -1.19 0.46
N SER A 20 5.86 0.01 0.98
CA SER A 20 7.12 0.74 0.91
C SER A 20 7.62 1.05 2.31
N ILE A 21 8.85 0.65 2.65
CA ILE A 21 9.48 1.05 3.90
C ILE A 21 9.82 2.55 3.78
N ILE A 22 9.12 3.38 4.53
CA ILE A 22 9.30 4.84 4.54
C ILE A 22 10.13 5.30 5.75
N LYS A 23 10.19 4.48 6.81
CA LYS A 23 11.13 4.61 7.94
C LYS A 23 11.44 3.23 8.54
N ALA A 24 12.40 3.15 9.46
CA ALA A 24 12.86 1.89 10.07
C ALA A 24 11.73 0.98 10.61
N GLN A 25 10.59 1.54 11.02
CA GLN A 25 9.44 0.81 11.55
C GLN A 25 8.11 1.21 10.88
N TRP A 26 8.16 1.87 9.72
CA TRP A 26 6.97 2.41 9.05
C TRP A 26 6.90 1.95 7.61
N ILE A 27 5.76 1.39 7.24
CA ILE A 27 5.44 0.96 5.88
C ILE A 27 4.24 1.77 5.39
N LEU A 28 4.37 2.33 4.19
CA LEU A 28 3.28 2.99 3.48
C LEU A 28 2.71 2.02 2.44
N THR A 29 1.38 1.90 2.41
CA THR A 29 0.62 1.05 1.49
C THR A 29 -0.77 1.66 1.23
N ALA A 30 -1.58 1.04 0.38
CA ALA A 30 -2.93 1.51 0.05
C ALA A 30 -3.92 1.18 1.18
N ALA A 31 -4.89 2.06 1.41
CA ALA A 31 -5.85 1.90 2.51
C ALA A 31 -6.83 0.74 2.30
N HIS A 32 -7.23 0.45 1.05
CA HIS A 32 -8.14 -0.69 0.76
C HIS A 32 -7.53 -2.05 1.11
N CYS A 33 -6.21 -2.14 1.29
CA CYS A 33 -5.54 -3.35 1.75
C CYS A 33 -6.01 -3.81 3.14
N PHE A 34 -6.70 -2.97 3.89
CA PHE A 34 -7.17 -3.25 5.25
C PHE A 34 -8.68 -3.47 5.34
N PHE A 35 -9.41 -3.47 4.21
CA PHE A 35 -10.86 -3.62 4.20
C PHE A 35 -11.33 -4.63 3.14
N ASP A 36 -12.38 -5.40 3.41
CA ASP A 36 -13.04 -6.20 2.38
C ASP A 36 -14.04 -5.36 1.56
N SER A 37 -14.66 -5.97 0.55
CA SER A 37 -15.68 -5.32 -0.28
C SER A 37 -16.94 -4.88 0.48
N ASN A 38 -17.13 -5.37 1.71
CA ASN A 38 -18.24 -4.98 2.59
C ASN A 38 -17.81 -3.91 3.62
N GLY A 39 -16.56 -3.44 3.57
CA GLY A 39 -15.98 -2.49 4.51
C GLY A 39 -15.56 -3.10 5.84
N THR A 40 -15.50 -4.43 5.95
CA THR A 40 -14.99 -5.15 7.12
C THR A 40 -13.50 -4.93 7.25
N GLU A 41 -13.06 -4.48 8.41
CA GLU A 41 -11.65 -4.16 8.69
C GLU A 41 -10.84 -5.42 9.01
N ALA A 42 -9.53 -5.39 8.71
CA ALA A 42 -8.62 -6.48 9.01
C ALA A 42 -8.46 -6.74 10.52
N ASP A 43 -8.65 -8.00 10.91
CA ASP A 43 -8.50 -8.46 12.30
C ASP A 43 -7.02 -8.69 12.66
N PHE A 44 -6.18 -8.95 11.66
CA PHE A 44 -4.76 -9.22 11.83
C PHE A 44 -3.98 -8.71 10.62
N VAL A 45 -2.84 -8.08 10.88
CA VAL A 45 -1.93 -7.58 9.84
C VAL A 45 -0.51 -8.03 10.15
N GLU A 46 0.18 -8.51 9.12
CA GLU A 46 1.61 -8.82 9.18
C GLU A 46 2.34 -8.30 7.94
N VAL A 47 3.65 -8.11 8.11
CA VAL A 47 4.57 -7.71 7.04
C VAL A 47 5.53 -8.84 6.80
N ARG A 48 5.68 -9.22 5.53
CA ARG A 48 6.63 -10.23 5.09
C ARG A 48 7.72 -9.60 4.25
N GLY A 49 8.96 -9.74 4.68
CA GLY A 49 10.14 -9.37 3.89
C GLY A 49 10.69 -10.58 3.15
N GLY A 50 10.80 -10.47 1.83
CA GLY A 50 11.24 -11.55 0.96
C GLY A 50 11.85 -11.08 -0.35
N ASN A 51 11.89 -11.97 -1.33
CA ASN A 51 12.33 -11.66 -2.69
C ASN A 51 11.17 -11.72 -3.69
N ALA A 52 11.45 -11.36 -4.94
CA ALA A 52 10.48 -11.37 -6.04
C ALA A 52 9.93 -12.77 -6.39
N TYR A 53 10.46 -13.85 -5.80
CA TYR A 53 9.96 -15.22 -5.96
C TYR A 53 9.08 -15.65 -4.78
N PHE A 54 8.58 -14.70 -3.98
CA PHE A 54 7.75 -14.93 -2.80
C PHE A 54 8.41 -15.83 -1.74
N GLN A 55 9.75 -15.88 -1.73
CA GLN A 55 10.50 -16.51 -0.64
C GLN A 55 10.62 -15.51 0.49
N PHE A 56 9.77 -15.67 1.50
CA PHE A 56 9.73 -14.82 2.68
C PHE A 56 10.68 -15.35 3.74
N LEU A 57 11.58 -14.49 4.20
CA LEU A 57 12.60 -14.82 5.21
C LEU A 57 12.34 -14.13 6.54
N THR A 58 11.49 -13.09 6.55
CA THR A 58 11.20 -12.28 7.73
C THR A 58 9.72 -11.98 7.82
N TYR A 59 9.19 -12.03 9.04
CA TYR A 59 7.78 -11.81 9.35
C TYR A 59 7.68 -10.88 10.55
N PHE A 60 6.84 -9.86 10.45
CA PHE A 60 6.61 -8.89 11.52
C PHE A 60 5.11 -8.71 11.71
N THR A 61 4.61 -8.97 12.91
CA THR A 61 3.23 -8.62 13.26
C THR A 61 3.11 -7.11 13.38
N VAL A 62 2.10 -6.54 12.73
CA VAL A 62 1.82 -5.10 12.79
C VAL A 62 1.04 -4.81 14.05
N ASN A 63 1.57 -3.92 14.90
CA ASN A 63 0.91 -3.51 16.14
C ASN A 63 -0.26 -2.54 15.88
N THR A 64 -0.13 -1.69 14.85
CA THR A 64 -1.14 -0.70 14.49
C THR A 64 -0.98 -0.32 13.02
N PHE A 65 -2.09 -0.03 12.35
CA PHE A 65 -2.12 0.64 11.06
C PHE A 65 -2.97 1.90 11.19
N ILE A 66 -2.60 2.95 10.47
CA ILE A 66 -3.26 4.25 10.52
C ILE A 66 -3.84 4.52 9.14
N ILE A 67 -5.17 4.65 9.06
CA ILE A 67 -5.89 4.97 7.84
C ILE A 67 -6.15 6.48 7.82
N HIS A 68 -5.94 7.12 6.68
CA HIS A 68 -6.23 8.54 6.51
C HIS A 68 -7.72 8.83 6.77
N GLU A 69 -8.06 9.91 7.48
CA GLU A 69 -9.45 10.22 7.87
C GLU A 69 -10.42 10.35 6.69
N ASP A 70 -9.94 10.86 5.55
CA ASP A 70 -10.74 11.03 4.33
C ASP A 70 -10.86 9.76 3.48
N TYR A 71 -10.39 8.60 3.95
CA TYR A 71 -10.53 7.36 3.19
C TYR A 71 -11.99 6.86 3.17
N PHE A 72 -12.58 6.80 1.97
CA PHE A 72 -13.92 6.27 1.75
C PHE A 72 -13.88 4.76 1.45
N LYS A 73 -14.57 3.96 2.26
CA LYS A 73 -14.59 2.49 2.21
C LYS A 73 -15.49 1.94 1.09
N SER A 74 -15.31 2.36 -0.17
CA SER A 74 -16.24 2.03 -1.26
C SER A 74 -15.67 1.26 -2.45
N GLU A 75 -14.45 0.72 -2.37
CA GLU A 75 -13.75 0.30 -3.62
C GLU A 75 -13.16 -1.12 -3.61
N HIS A 76 -13.03 -1.64 -4.84
CA HIS A 76 -12.67 -3.00 -5.23
C HIS A 76 -11.25 -3.42 -4.82
N ASN A 77 -11.13 -4.64 -4.26
CA ASN A 77 -9.88 -5.25 -3.83
C ASN A 77 -9.23 -6.09 -4.94
N VAL A 78 -8.60 -5.46 -5.93
CA VAL A 78 -7.78 -6.18 -6.92
C VAL A 78 -6.34 -6.29 -6.40
N GLY A 79 -5.64 -7.39 -6.69
CA GLY A 79 -4.27 -7.61 -6.21
C GLY A 79 -3.23 -6.69 -6.88
N ASP A 80 -2.07 -6.53 -6.22
CA ASP A 80 -0.88 -5.71 -6.56
C ASP A 80 -0.89 -4.22 -6.14
N PHE A 81 -1.95 -3.74 -5.51
CA PHE A 81 -1.95 -2.38 -4.96
C PHE A 81 -1.16 -2.24 -3.65
N GLY A 82 -0.85 -0.99 -3.29
CA GLY A 82 0.02 -0.61 -2.18
C GLY A 82 1.49 -0.40 -2.58
N GLY A 83 1.83 -0.68 -3.83
CA GLY A 83 3.20 -0.67 -4.32
C GLY A 83 3.76 0.72 -4.60
N PRO A 84 5.07 0.93 -4.42
CA PRO A 84 5.71 2.22 -4.70
C PRO A 84 5.78 2.53 -6.19
N VAL A 85 5.45 3.76 -6.55
CA VAL A 85 5.92 4.41 -7.77
C VAL A 85 7.09 5.32 -7.40
N MET A 86 8.26 5.00 -7.95
CA MET A 86 9.50 5.75 -7.71
C MET A 86 9.92 6.51 -8.98
N VAL A 87 10.38 7.73 -8.82
CA VAL A 87 11.01 8.52 -9.91
C VAL A 87 12.46 8.81 -9.55
N PHE A 88 13.38 8.56 -10.48
CA PHE A 88 14.79 8.93 -10.35
C PHE A 88 15.01 10.35 -10.85
N ASP A 89 15.57 11.23 -10.03
CA ASP A 89 15.78 12.65 -10.38
C ASP A 89 17.19 12.97 -10.91
N GLY A 90 17.99 11.93 -11.20
CA GLY A 90 19.40 12.06 -11.57
C GLY A 90 20.35 11.82 -10.39
N THR A 91 19.87 11.88 -9.15
CA THR A 91 20.68 11.64 -7.94
C THR A 91 20.07 10.57 -7.04
N TYR A 92 18.76 10.61 -6.79
CA TYR A 92 18.07 9.68 -5.90
C TYR A 92 16.69 9.28 -6.44
N TYR A 93 16.19 8.15 -5.94
CA TYR A 93 14.82 7.70 -6.19
C TYR A 93 13.90 8.35 -5.16
N LYS A 94 12.82 8.98 -5.62
CA LYS A 94 11.76 9.59 -4.80
C LYS A 94 10.49 8.76 -4.88
N LEU A 95 9.86 8.50 -3.74
CA LEU A 95 8.55 7.87 -3.67
C LEU A 95 7.47 8.90 -4.02
N VAL A 96 6.88 8.79 -5.22
CA VAL A 96 5.92 9.78 -5.73
C VAL A 96 4.48 9.30 -5.70
N GLY A 97 4.27 7.99 -5.69
CA GLY A 97 2.94 7.40 -5.74
C GLY A 97 2.85 6.06 -5.02
N ILE A 98 1.63 5.71 -4.61
CA ILE A 98 1.27 4.36 -4.12
C ILE A 98 0.16 3.84 -5.01
N ALA A 99 0.34 2.68 -5.65
CA ALA A 99 -0.71 2.06 -6.46
C ALA A 99 -1.95 1.83 -5.59
N SER A 100 -3.13 2.26 -6.01
CA SER A 100 -4.30 2.26 -5.12
C SER A 100 -5.56 1.68 -5.73
N TYR A 101 -5.87 1.94 -6.99
CA TYR A 101 -7.13 1.49 -7.57
C TYR A 101 -6.94 1.20 -9.06
N ALA A 102 -7.75 0.31 -9.62
CA ALA A 102 -7.86 0.16 -11.07
C ALA A 102 -9.32 0.33 -11.48
N GLU A 103 -9.58 1.34 -12.31
CA GLU A 103 -10.88 1.50 -12.95
C GLU A 103 -10.91 0.61 -14.22
N PRO A 104 -12.01 -0.10 -14.52
CA PRO A 104 -12.24 -0.56 -15.88
C PRO A 104 -12.35 0.65 -16.81
N GLY A 105 -11.62 0.63 -17.92
CA GLY A 105 -11.81 1.57 -19.03
C GLY A 105 -13.23 1.50 -19.58
N ASP A 106 -13.62 2.54 -20.33
CA ASP A 106 -14.98 2.71 -20.86
C ASP A 106 -15.49 1.41 -21.52
N CYS A 107 -16.74 1.06 -21.24
CA CYS A 107 -17.36 -0.24 -21.46
C CYS A 107 -17.46 -0.65 -22.94
N SER A 108 -16.33 -0.98 -23.58
CA SER A 108 -16.28 -1.62 -24.89
C SER A 108 -15.00 -2.39 -25.19
N ASP A 109 -13.92 -2.19 -24.42
CA ASP A 109 -12.65 -2.90 -24.61
C ASP A 109 -12.13 -3.46 -23.28
N TYR A 110 -11.98 -4.79 -23.21
CA TYR A 110 -11.46 -5.51 -22.03
C TYR A 110 -9.94 -5.30 -21.78
N ASP A 111 -9.29 -4.43 -22.56
CA ASP A 111 -7.83 -4.26 -22.60
C ASP A 111 -7.30 -2.95 -21.98
N GLU A 112 -8.14 -2.04 -21.47
CA GLU A 112 -7.69 -0.84 -20.77
C GLU A 112 -8.16 -0.83 -19.30
N TYR A 113 -7.26 -1.18 -18.39
CA TYR A 113 -7.38 -0.83 -16.97
C TYR A 113 -6.40 0.31 -16.69
N TYR A 114 -6.89 1.42 -16.12
CA TYR A 114 -6.03 2.48 -15.62
C TYR A 114 -5.77 2.25 -14.13
N ILE A 115 -4.49 2.13 -13.76
CA ILE A 115 -4.10 2.12 -12.35
C ILE A 115 -4.01 3.57 -11.85
N LEU A 116 -4.83 3.90 -10.86
CA LEU A 116 -4.76 5.15 -10.11
C LEU A 116 -3.74 5.01 -8.98
N TYR A 117 -2.97 6.08 -8.80
CA TYR A 117 -1.93 6.17 -7.78
C TYR A 117 -2.23 7.30 -6.79
N THR A 118 -2.11 7.01 -5.50
CA THR A 118 -2.17 8.03 -4.46
C THR A 118 -0.92 8.91 -4.53
N ARG A 119 -1.09 10.22 -4.73
CA ARG A 119 0.01 11.19 -4.81
C ARG A 119 0.66 11.38 -3.44
N VAL A 120 1.84 10.80 -3.22
CA VAL A 120 2.55 10.83 -1.92
C VAL A 120 2.84 12.25 -1.46
N SER A 121 3.24 13.13 -2.39
CA SER A 121 3.52 14.54 -2.08
C SER A 121 2.32 15.32 -1.50
N TYR A 122 1.09 14.91 -1.78
CA TYR A 122 -0.12 15.53 -1.23
C TYR A 122 -0.31 15.19 0.26
N TYR A 123 0.15 14.00 0.68
CA TYR A 123 -0.05 13.48 2.03
C TYR A 123 1.19 13.62 2.93
N LEU A 124 2.23 14.34 2.51
CA LEU A 124 3.48 14.44 3.27
C LEU A 124 3.29 14.96 4.69
N ASP A 125 2.47 15.99 4.89
CA ASP A 125 2.19 16.52 6.23
C ASP A 125 1.51 15.47 7.11
N TRP A 126 0.51 14.78 6.58
CA TRP A 126 -0.16 13.69 7.29
C TRP A 126 0.79 12.53 7.62
N ILE A 127 1.62 12.10 6.66
CA ILE A 127 2.59 11.02 6.84
C ILE A 127 3.61 11.42 7.91
N THR A 128 4.18 12.61 7.82
CA THR A 128 5.22 13.07 8.76
C THR A 128 4.68 13.27 10.18
N ASN A 129 3.45 13.78 10.32
CA ASN A 129 2.78 13.92 11.62
C ASN A 129 2.54 12.57 12.32
N ASN A 130 2.18 11.53 11.56
CA ASN A 130 1.91 10.20 12.11
C ASN A 130 3.17 9.35 12.32
N THR A 131 4.25 9.64 11.61
CA THR A 131 5.50 8.83 11.62
C THR A 131 6.66 9.49 12.39
N GLY A 132 6.40 10.58 13.11
CA GLY A 132 7.35 11.19 14.04
C GLY A 132 8.32 12.22 13.44
N GLY A 133 7.90 13.03 12.47
CA GLY A 133 8.64 14.23 12.04
C GLY A 133 9.82 14.00 11.08
N THR A 134 10.50 15.09 10.71
CA THR A 134 11.25 15.42 9.47
C THR A 134 12.36 14.48 8.97
N ASP A 135 12.03 13.24 8.60
CA ASP A 135 12.87 12.49 7.66
C ASP A 135 12.40 12.78 6.23
N CYS A 136 13.29 13.23 5.35
CA CYS A 136 12.93 13.51 3.96
C CYS A 136 12.52 12.22 3.23
N LEU A 137 11.26 12.14 2.80
CA LEU A 137 10.74 11.12 1.87
C LEU A 137 11.00 11.48 0.40
#